data_AF-A0A7L1TJI7-F1
#
_entry.id   AF-A0A7L1TJI7-F1
#
_cell.length_a   1.000
_cell.length_b   1.000
_cell.length_c   1.000
_cell.angle_alpha   90.00
_cell.angle_beta   90.00
_cell.angle_gamma   90.00
#
_symmetry.space_group_name_H-M   'P 1'
#
loop_
_entity.id
_entity.type
_entity.pdbx_description
1 polymer ?
#
loop_
_entity_poly.entity_id
_entity_poly.type
_entity_poly.pdbx_seq_one_letter_code
_entity_poly.pdbx_strand_id
1 'polypeptide(L)'
;PDRFQLTFPLRTNYMYAKVKKSLPEMYAFSICMWIKSSASPGMGTPFSYAVPGQANELVLIEWGNNPMEILINDKVAKLPFSINDGKWHHICVTWTTRDGVWEAYQDGTQTGNGENLAPYHPIKPQGVLVLGQEQVR
;
A
#
# COMPACT_ATOMS: atom_id res chain seq x y z
N PRO A 1 -8.11 17.83 12.21
CA PRO A 1 -6.94 18.46 11.55
C PRO A 1 -6.31 17.51 10.53
N ASP A 2 -6.09 17.99 9.32
CA ASP A 2 -5.56 17.28 8.15
C ASP A 2 -4.10 17.67 7.83
N ARG A 3 -3.62 18.79 8.37
CA ARG A 3 -2.24 19.28 8.21
C ARG A 3 -1.29 18.65 9.23
N PHE A 4 -0.98 17.37 9.07
CA PHE A 4 0.06 16.69 9.85
C PHE A 4 0.72 15.57 9.03
N GLN A 5 1.86 15.09 9.51
CA GLN A 5 2.54 13.92 8.96
C GLN A 5 2.89 12.95 10.09
N LEU A 6 3.04 11.66 9.75
CA LEU A 6 3.63 10.66 10.62
C LEU A 6 5.07 10.41 10.20
N THR A 7 5.97 10.30 11.18
CA THR A 7 7.39 10.02 10.93
C THR A 7 7.76 8.72 11.61
N PHE A 8 8.32 7.78 10.84
CA PHE A 8 8.85 6.50 11.33
C PHE A 8 10.37 6.54 11.17
N PRO A 9 11.13 7.01 12.17
CA PRO A 9 12.53 7.39 12.00
C PRO A 9 13.48 6.19 11.89
N LEU A 10 13.07 5.02 12.38
CA LEU A 10 13.89 3.81 12.45
C LEU A 10 13.05 2.59 12.08
N ARG A 11 13.69 1.58 11.51
CA ARG A 11 13.07 0.25 11.35
C ARG A 11 12.94 -0.39 12.72
N THR A 12 11.71 -0.71 13.09
CA THR A 12 11.37 -1.47 14.31
C THR A 12 10.24 -2.43 13.99
N ASN A 13 9.92 -3.33 14.91
CA ASN A 13 8.76 -4.22 14.82
C ASN A 13 7.58 -3.77 15.71
N TYR A 14 7.63 -2.56 16.28
CA TYR A 14 6.62 -2.07 17.23
C TYR A 14 6.10 -0.65 16.95
N MET A 15 6.78 0.16 16.13
CA MET A 15 6.26 1.47 15.73
C MET A 15 5.28 1.31 14.56
N TYR A 16 4.01 1.61 14.81
CA TYR A 16 2.95 1.67 13.80
C TYR A 16 1.85 2.64 14.22
N ALA A 17 1.04 3.07 13.27
CA ALA A 17 -0.23 3.75 13.57
C ALA A 17 -1.39 2.85 13.15
N LYS A 18 -2.32 2.60 14.08
CA LYS A 18 -3.57 1.88 13.78
C LYS A 18 -4.65 2.88 13.34
N VAL A 19 -5.20 2.68 12.15
CA VAL A 19 -6.35 3.47 11.71
C VAL A 19 -7.58 3.01 12.50
N LYS A 20 -8.34 3.97 13.05
CA LYS A 20 -9.47 3.69 13.94
C LYS A 20 -10.63 2.97 13.25
N LYS A 21 -10.89 3.32 11.99
CA LYS A 21 -11.94 2.70 11.18
C LYS A 21 -11.35 1.55 10.36
N SER A 22 -12.09 0.46 10.28
CA SER A 22 -11.82 -0.62 9.34
C SER A 22 -12.35 -0.28 7.95
N LEU A 23 -12.05 -1.12 6.97
CA LEU A 23 -12.53 -1.00 5.60
C LEU A 23 -13.88 -1.74 5.45
N PRO A 24 -14.80 -1.21 4.62
CA PRO A 24 -15.96 -1.95 4.17
C PRO A 24 -15.54 -3.02 3.14
N GLU A 25 -16.50 -3.79 2.65
CA GLU A 25 -16.27 -4.63 1.49
C GLU A 25 -16.13 -3.73 0.26
N MET A 26 -15.07 -3.91 -0.53
CA MET A 26 -14.78 -3.03 -1.66
C MET A 26 -14.56 -3.81 -2.95
N TYR A 27 -15.35 -3.47 -3.96
CA TYR A 27 -15.21 -4.00 -5.33
C TYR A 27 -14.23 -3.18 -6.17
N ALA A 28 -13.88 -1.97 -5.72
CA ALA A 28 -12.86 -1.11 -6.27
C ALA A 28 -12.40 -0.15 -5.18
N PHE A 29 -11.16 0.34 -5.28
CA PHE A 29 -10.66 1.37 -4.37
C PHE A 29 -9.68 2.31 -5.08
N SER A 30 -9.43 3.44 -4.41
CA SER A 30 -8.29 4.30 -4.69
C SER A 30 -7.61 4.63 -3.36
N ILE A 31 -6.31 4.42 -3.28
CA ILE A 31 -5.50 4.81 -2.12
C ILE A 31 -4.44 5.79 -2.56
N CYS A 32 -4.36 6.92 -1.84
CA CYS A 32 -3.40 7.98 -2.12
C CYS A 32 -2.68 8.39 -0.85
N MET A 33 -1.40 8.76 -0.96
CA MET A 33 -0.63 9.31 0.15
C MET A 33 0.52 10.18 -0.34
N TRP A 34 0.87 11.16 0.49
CA TRP A 34 2.16 11.81 0.44
C TRP A 34 3.18 10.96 1.20
N ILE A 35 4.32 10.68 0.57
CA ILE A 35 5.40 9.89 1.15
C ILE A 35 6.75 10.54 0.88
N LYS A 36 7.66 10.42 1.84
CA LYS A 36 9.04 10.87 1.74
C LYS A 36 9.94 9.86 2.42
N SER A 37 10.91 9.32 1.68
CA SER A 37 11.87 8.36 2.22
C SER A 37 13.23 8.52 1.55
N SER A 38 14.29 8.33 2.32
CA SER A 38 15.67 8.16 1.84
C SER A 38 16.23 6.79 2.23
N ALA A 39 15.35 5.86 2.64
CA ALA A 39 15.73 4.53 3.07
C ALA A 39 16.14 3.67 1.87
N SER A 40 17.20 2.89 2.04
CA SER A 40 17.74 1.94 1.06
C SER A 40 17.96 0.60 1.77
N PRO A 41 17.78 -0.56 1.09
CA PRO A 41 17.43 -0.70 -0.33
C PRO A 41 15.94 -0.50 -0.67
N GLY A 42 15.05 -0.45 0.33
CA GLY A 42 13.62 -0.12 0.13
C GLY A 42 13.00 0.49 1.39
N MET A 43 11.93 1.26 1.28
CA MET A 43 11.36 1.99 2.41
C MET A 43 10.59 1.15 3.43
N GLY A 44 10.29 -0.11 3.12
CA GLY A 44 9.43 -0.96 3.95
C GLY A 44 7.97 -0.82 3.55
N THR A 45 7.07 -0.82 4.54
CA THR A 45 5.63 -1.00 4.32
C THR A 45 4.85 0.24 4.75
N PRO A 46 4.53 1.18 3.83
CA PRO A 46 3.72 2.34 4.15
C PRO A 46 2.40 2.00 4.82
N PHE A 47 1.71 0.96 4.34
CA PHE A 47 0.50 0.44 4.98
C PHE A 47 0.29 -1.05 4.71
N SER A 48 -0.42 -1.69 5.62
CA SER A 48 -0.97 -3.03 5.44
C SER A 48 -2.36 -3.13 6.06
N TYR A 49 -3.20 -3.96 5.45
CA TYR A 49 -4.54 -4.29 5.92
C TYR A 49 -4.68 -5.81 5.96
N ALA A 50 -5.00 -6.32 7.14
CA ALA A 50 -5.18 -7.73 7.41
C ALA A 50 -6.61 -8.05 7.85
N VAL A 51 -7.14 -9.17 7.38
CA VAL A 51 -8.43 -9.75 7.83
C VAL A 51 -8.20 -11.13 8.44
N PRO A 52 -9.14 -11.66 9.23
CA PRO A 52 -9.02 -13.03 9.76
C PRO A 52 -8.76 -14.05 8.65
N GLY A 53 -7.63 -14.75 8.74
CA GLY A 53 -7.24 -15.77 7.76
C GLY A 53 -6.50 -15.27 6.52
N GLN A 54 -6.34 -13.95 6.33
CA GLN A 54 -5.55 -13.36 5.25
C GLN A 54 -4.85 -12.08 5.75
N ALA A 55 -3.56 -12.20 6.06
CA ALA A 55 -2.78 -11.09 6.61
C ALA A 55 -2.40 -10.05 5.55
N ASN A 56 -2.29 -10.49 4.29
CA ASN A 56 -1.96 -9.68 3.13
C ASN A 56 -3.20 -9.42 2.27
N GLU A 57 -4.29 -8.98 2.90
CA GLU A 57 -5.53 -8.67 2.20
C GLU A 57 -5.33 -7.46 1.28
N LEU A 58 -4.63 -6.42 1.77
CA LEU A 58 -4.19 -5.28 0.97
C LEU A 58 -2.90 -4.68 1.57
N VAL A 59 -1.79 -4.69 0.83
CA VAL A 59 -0.47 -4.22 1.33
C VAL A 59 0.24 -3.39 0.27
N LEU A 60 0.90 -2.31 0.68
CA LEU A 60 1.90 -1.61 -0.15
C LEU A 60 3.25 -1.75 0.52
N ILE A 61 4.24 -2.29 -0.20
CA ILE A 61 5.55 -2.62 0.35
C ILE A 61 6.67 -2.40 -0.67
N GLU A 62 7.83 -1.94 -0.20
CA GLU A 62 9.07 -1.92 -0.95
C GLU A 62 10.15 -2.59 -0.09
N TRP A 63 10.48 -3.84 -0.41
CA TRP A 63 11.37 -4.69 0.39
C TRP A 63 12.59 -5.17 -0.39
N GLY A 64 13.76 -5.04 0.23
CA GLY A 64 15.03 -5.44 -0.41
C GLY A 64 15.30 -4.60 -1.65
N ASN A 65 15.75 -5.25 -2.74
CA ASN A 65 16.02 -4.61 -4.03
C ASN A 65 14.83 -4.72 -5.01
N ASN A 66 13.65 -5.07 -4.52
CA ASN A 66 12.46 -5.16 -5.36
C ASN A 66 11.84 -3.77 -5.55
N PRO A 67 11.19 -3.51 -6.70
CA PRO A 67 10.32 -2.34 -6.85
C PRO A 67 9.24 -2.31 -5.76
N MET A 68 8.60 -1.16 -5.58
CA MET A 68 7.39 -1.09 -4.77
C MET A 68 6.33 -2.03 -5.34
N GLU A 69 5.64 -2.77 -4.47
CA GLU A 69 4.65 -3.76 -4.80
C GLU A 69 3.34 -3.45 -4.07
N ILE A 70 2.22 -3.65 -4.76
CA ILE A 70 0.90 -3.76 -4.12
C ILE A 70 0.47 -5.21 -4.11
N LEU A 71 0.07 -5.67 -2.94
CA LEU A 71 -0.49 -7.00 -2.72
C LEU A 71 -1.99 -6.88 -2.50
N ILE A 72 -2.75 -7.74 -3.15
CA ILE A 72 -4.18 -7.95 -2.91
C ILE A 72 -4.40 -9.45 -2.78
N ASN A 73 -4.84 -9.91 -1.61
CA ASN A 73 -5.04 -11.33 -1.32
C ASN A 73 -3.81 -12.20 -1.72
N ASP A 74 -2.62 -11.81 -1.25
CA ASP A 74 -1.31 -12.39 -1.59
C ASP A 74 -0.91 -12.35 -3.09
N LYS A 75 -1.70 -11.75 -3.97
CA LYS A 75 -1.32 -11.52 -5.38
C LYS A 75 -0.56 -10.22 -5.49
N VAL A 76 0.53 -10.24 -6.27
CA VAL A 76 1.50 -9.14 -6.35
C VAL A 76 1.38 -8.41 -7.68
N ALA A 77 1.39 -7.08 -7.65
CA ALA A 77 1.70 -6.24 -8.81
C ALA A 77 2.87 -5.30 -8.48
N LYS A 78 3.83 -5.18 -9.41
CA LYS A 78 4.97 -4.27 -9.29
C LYS A 78 4.59 -2.90 -9.80
N LEU A 79 4.83 -1.89 -8.98
CA LEU A 79 4.49 -0.51 -9.24
C LEU A 79 5.73 0.26 -9.71
N PRO A 80 5.65 1.03 -10.80
CA PRO A 80 6.77 1.80 -11.33
C PRO A 80 6.94 3.13 -10.59
N PHE A 81 7.09 3.07 -9.26
CA PHE A 81 7.35 4.24 -8.44
C PHE A 81 8.85 4.44 -8.23
N SER A 82 9.27 5.70 -8.19
CA SER A 82 10.63 6.13 -7.86
C SER A 82 10.54 7.25 -6.84
N ILE A 83 10.56 6.87 -5.55
CA ILE A 83 10.16 7.74 -4.44
C ILE A 83 11.14 7.70 -3.24
N ASN A 84 12.28 7.04 -3.39
CA ASN A 84 13.33 6.87 -2.37
C ASN A 84 14.47 7.90 -2.50
N ASP A 85 14.20 9.08 -3.07
CA ASP A 85 15.19 10.14 -3.33
C ASP A 85 15.28 11.20 -2.22
N GLY A 86 14.58 10.98 -1.10
CA GLY A 86 14.52 11.91 0.02
C GLY A 86 13.62 13.13 -0.22
N LYS A 87 12.76 13.14 -1.24
CA LYS A 87 11.75 14.19 -1.49
C LYS A 87 10.33 13.70 -1.23
N TRP A 88 9.42 14.67 -1.13
CA TRP A 88 8.00 14.37 -1.04
C TRP A 88 7.46 13.99 -2.41
N HIS A 89 6.78 12.85 -2.47
CA HIS A 89 6.03 12.41 -3.63
C HIS A 89 4.59 12.12 -3.25
N HIS A 90 3.66 12.38 -4.15
CA HIS A 90 2.27 11.98 -4.02
C HIS A 90 2.02 10.75 -4.88
N ILE A 91 1.68 9.62 -4.26
CA ILE A 91 1.37 8.39 -4.98
C ILE A 91 -0.10 8.04 -4.84
N CYS A 92 -0.68 7.48 -5.89
CA CYS A 92 -1.99 6.84 -5.84
C CYS A 92 -1.96 5.49 -6.56
N VAL A 93 -2.73 4.53 -6.06
CA VAL A 93 -3.07 3.30 -6.78
C VAL A 93 -4.59 3.16 -6.84
N THR A 94 -5.12 2.92 -8.03
CA THR A 94 -6.51 2.52 -8.25
C THR A 94 -6.54 1.04 -8.54
N TRP A 95 -7.60 0.35 -8.13
CA TRP A 95 -7.81 -1.05 -8.47
C TRP A 95 -9.30 -1.41 -8.50
N THR A 96 -9.67 -2.39 -9.32
CA THR A 96 -11.02 -2.95 -9.41
C THR A 96 -11.01 -4.47 -9.50
N THR A 97 -11.99 -5.10 -8.84
CA THR A 97 -12.30 -6.54 -8.93
C THR A 97 -12.50 -7.02 -10.36
N ARG A 98 -13.07 -6.18 -11.23
CA ARG A 98 -13.26 -6.51 -12.65
C ARG A 98 -11.90 -6.67 -13.32
N ASP A 99 -11.58 -7.93 -13.63
CA ASP A 99 -10.33 -8.37 -14.27
C ASP A 99 -9.04 -7.99 -13.53
N GLY A 100 -9.15 -7.49 -12.29
CA GLY A 100 -8.00 -7.12 -11.47
C GLY A 100 -7.21 -5.93 -12.05
N VAL A 101 -7.88 -5.01 -12.74
CA VAL A 101 -7.25 -3.84 -13.36
C VAL A 101 -6.77 -2.88 -12.28
N TRP A 102 -5.54 -2.38 -12.41
CA TRP A 102 -4.95 -1.36 -11.54
C TRP A 102 -4.22 -0.28 -12.35
N GLU A 103 -4.14 0.92 -11.77
CA GLU A 103 -3.37 2.03 -12.31
C GLU A 103 -2.55 2.67 -11.19
N ALA A 104 -1.35 3.11 -11.53
CA ALA A 104 -0.40 3.73 -10.62
C ALA A 104 -0.11 5.16 -11.05
N TYR A 105 -0.18 6.09 -10.10
CA TYR A 105 0.08 7.50 -10.31
C TYR A 105 1.16 7.99 -9.36
N GLN A 106 2.13 8.74 -9.88
CA GLN A 106 3.15 9.44 -9.11
C GLN A 106 3.11 10.93 -9.49
N ASP A 107 3.04 11.79 -8.49
CA ASP A 107 3.02 13.26 -8.61
C ASP A 107 1.96 13.76 -9.60
N GLY A 108 0.80 13.09 -9.59
CA GLY A 108 -0.35 13.43 -10.44
C GLY A 108 -0.30 12.86 -11.86
N THR A 109 0.75 12.13 -12.23
CA THR A 109 0.91 11.52 -13.56
C THR A 109 0.78 10.00 -13.47
N GLN A 110 0.04 9.39 -14.40
CA GLN A 110 -0.03 7.93 -14.50
C GLN A 110 1.32 7.37 -14.95
N THR A 111 1.93 6.51 -14.14
CA THR A 111 3.24 5.90 -14.42
C THR A 111 3.16 4.43 -14.77
N GLY A 112 2.04 3.77 -14.45
CA GLY A 112 1.84 2.36 -14.73
C GLY A 112 0.38 1.94 -14.72
N ASN A 113 0.13 0.78 -15.29
CA ASN A 113 -1.14 0.07 -15.20
C ASN A 113 -0.89 -1.42 -15.43
N GLY A 114 -1.90 -2.22 -15.11
CA GLY A 114 -1.92 -3.64 -15.41
C GLY A 114 -3.26 -4.25 -15.07
N GLU A 115 -3.34 -5.56 -15.22
CA GLU A 115 -4.54 -6.36 -14.99
C GLU A 115 -4.18 -7.67 -14.29
N ASN A 116 -5.18 -8.51 -14.03
CA ASN A 116 -5.06 -9.82 -13.40
C ASN A 116 -4.50 -9.80 -11.97
N LEU A 117 -4.56 -8.66 -11.28
CA LEU A 117 -4.27 -8.55 -9.86
C LEU A 117 -5.52 -8.92 -9.05
N ALA A 118 -5.55 -10.11 -8.47
CA ALA A 118 -6.65 -10.61 -7.65
C ALA A 118 -8.06 -10.42 -8.28
N PRO A 119 -8.28 -10.83 -9.54
CA PRO A 119 -9.56 -10.64 -10.20
C PRO A 119 -10.69 -11.34 -9.42
N TYR A 120 -11.87 -10.69 -9.41
CA TYR A 120 -13.10 -11.18 -8.77
C TYR A 120 -12.99 -11.42 -7.25
N HIS A 121 -11.97 -10.91 -6.58
CA HIS A 121 -11.81 -10.95 -5.12
C HIS A 121 -12.13 -9.58 -4.51
N PRO A 122 -13.33 -9.33 -3.96
CA PRO A 122 -13.59 -8.10 -3.24
C PRO A 122 -12.67 -7.98 -2.02
N ILE A 123 -12.19 -6.77 -1.72
CA ILE A 123 -11.44 -6.53 -0.48
C ILE A 123 -12.38 -6.81 0.69
N LYS A 124 -11.99 -7.75 1.55
CA LYS A 124 -12.81 -8.20 2.67
C LYS A 124 -12.97 -7.11 3.73
N PRO A 125 -14.16 -6.98 4.33
CA PRO A 125 -14.42 -5.97 5.34
C PRO A 125 -13.82 -6.33 6.71
N GLN A 126 -13.89 -5.39 7.66
CA GLN A 126 -13.71 -5.62 9.10
C GLN A 126 -12.31 -6.11 9.53
N GLY A 127 -11.29 -5.86 8.72
CA GLY A 127 -9.89 -6.07 9.07
C GLY A 127 -9.27 -4.96 9.92
N VAL A 128 -7.96 -5.00 10.06
CA VAL A 128 -7.16 -3.99 10.76
C VAL A 128 -6.24 -3.32 9.76
N LEU A 129 -6.35 -2.00 9.63
CA LEU A 129 -5.47 -1.18 8.80
C LEU A 129 -4.39 -0.53 9.69
N VAL A 130 -3.12 -0.79 9.36
CA VAL A 130 -1.96 -0.18 10.01
C VAL A 130 -1.10 0.58 9.01
N LEU A 131 -0.41 1.61 9.52
CA LEU A 131 0.58 2.39 8.78
C LEU A 131 1.97 2.14 9.37
N GLY A 132 2.96 1.95 8.50
CA GLY A 132 4.38 1.80 8.86
C GLY A 132 4.84 0.38 9.20
N GLN A 133 3.99 -0.64 9.05
CA GLN A 133 4.33 -2.05 9.28
C GLN A 133 3.64 -2.97 8.28
N GLU A 134 4.25 -4.12 8.03
CA GLU A 134 3.58 -5.29 7.47
C GLU A 134 3.02 -6.14 8.61
N GLN A 135 1.83 -6.71 8.40
CA GLN A 135 1.16 -7.55 9.39
C GLN A 135 1.46 -9.02 9.09
N VAL A 136 2.49 -9.56 9.75
CA VAL A 136 2.71 -11.01 9.78
C VAL A 136 1.77 -11.69 10.77
N ARG A 137 1.43 -12.94 10.46
CA ARG A 137 0.67 -13.82 11.36
C ARG A 137 1.53 -14.33 12.51
#